data_AF-A0A4R7VSI1-F1
#
_entry.id   AF-A0A4R7VSI1-F1
#
_cell.length_a   1.000
_cell.length_b   1.000
_cell.length_c   1.000
_cell.angle_alpha   90.00
_cell.angle_beta   90.00
_cell.angle_gamma   90.00
#
_symmetry.space_group_name_H-M   'P 1'
#
loop_
_entity.id
_entity.type
_entity.pdbx_description
1 polymer ?
#
loop_
_entity_poly.entity_id
_entity_poly.type
_entity_poly.pdbx_seq_one_letter_code
_entity_poly.pdbx_strand_id
1 'polypeptide(L)'
;MEDRLLPINGLLGLVLPYGIDKPLLKESGYELAGLEVPVTTATGKVVIDVLLFNRDRSLLLACEAKSGANVEAPQAAKYRLLDAQGIVLAGNITLSSPIQPSVVAVYACLCQHIDRIRLGLNEVNLHSPIVGVCHEHITFDLSDQVPEPVLRTFPVRSLPLNGPPPSLIQFDHESSVADVTPAVRAQLVKALAVPKQQVTVRWLAEEAAPYLAFYARTAQQRLVRTVGEAARQIAQSDTATFEYHPPPPNDPNCGFVRFLRTPEDNDPRGRTQAYQALARSSQLRRKRTRQHDPDQLDLLQELLQADDEDTIEAGEEEEP
;
A
#
# COMPACT_ATOMS: atom_id res chain seq x y z
N MET A 1 11.67 0.61 4.98
CA MET A 1 10.66 1.69 4.94
C MET A 1 11.41 2.99 5.09
N GLU A 2 11.02 4.03 4.35
CA GLU A 2 11.68 5.33 4.44
C GLU A 2 11.44 5.97 5.81
N ASP A 3 12.49 6.50 6.45
CA ASP A 3 12.40 7.14 7.77
C ASP A 3 11.39 8.30 7.80
N ARG A 4 11.17 8.95 6.64
CA ARG A 4 10.20 10.05 6.55
C ARG A 4 8.76 9.63 6.81
N LEU A 5 8.44 8.36 6.59
CA LEU A 5 7.10 7.82 6.75
C LEU A 5 6.83 7.31 8.17
N LEU A 6 7.85 7.23 9.04
CA LEU A 6 7.70 6.74 10.41
C LEU A 6 6.67 7.53 11.22
N PRO A 7 6.64 8.89 11.22
CA PRO A 7 5.65 9.62 12.01
C PRO A 7 4.21 9.40 11.51
N ILE A 8 3.98 9.39 10.20
CA ILE A 8 2.67 9.09 9.59
C ILE A 8 2.22 7.69 10.00
N ASN A 9 3.11 6.71 9.86
CA ASN A 9 2.82 5.32 10.20
C ASN A 9 2.52 5.11 11.69
N GLY A 10 3.27 5.78 12.58
CA GLY A 10 2.99 5.75 14.01
C GLY A 10 1.62 6.32 14.35
N LEU A 11 1.23 7.43 13.71
CA LEU A 11 -0.09 8.02 13.86
C LEU A 11 -1.19 7.08 13.33
N LEU A 12 -1.00 6.50 12.14
CA LEU A 12 -1.95 5.56 11.54
C LEU A 12 -2.11 4.28 12.37
N GLY A 13 -1.04 3.83 13.03
CA GLY A 13 -1.07 2.71 13.98
C GLY A 13 -2.02 2.95 15.17
N LEU A 14 -2.24 4.21 15.55
CA LEU A 14 -3.20 4.55 16.61
C LEU A 14 -4.66 4.55 16.12
N VAL A 15 -4.91 4.57 14.81
CA VAL A 15 -6.26 4.73 14.20
C VAL A 15 -6.75 3.45 13.53
N LEU A 16 -5.84 2.64 12.99
CA LEU A 16 -6.20 1.47 12.19
C LEU A 16 -6.08 0.19 13.03
N PRO A 17 -7.06 -0.74 12.95
CA PRO A 17 -7.13 -1.91 13.84
C PRO A 17 -6.22 -3.07 13.39
N TYR A 18 -5.25 -2.84 12.51
CA TYR A 18 -4.47 -3.89 11.84
C TYR A 18 -3.15 -4.22 12.55
N GLY A 19 -2.88 -3.59 13.70
CA GLY A 19 -1.67 -3.79 14.49
C GLY A 19 -1.86 -4.68 15.71
N ILE A 20 -0.73 -5.06 16.33
CA ILE A 20 -0.68 -5.72 17.65
C ILE A 20 -0.94 -4.68 18.77
N ASP A 21 -0.69 -3.42 18.46
CA ASP A 21 -0.81 -2.31 19.39
C ASP A 21 -2.24 -1.80 19.51
N LYS A 22 -2.52 -1.20 20.66
CA LYS A 22 -3.82 -0.64 21.00
C LYS A 22 -4.12 0.58 20.10
N PRO A 23 -5.18 0.56 19.28
CA PRO A 23 -5.52 1.68 18.40
C PRO A 23 -6.26 2.78 19.18
N LEU A 24 -5.52 3.52 20.02
CA LEU A 24 -6.05 4.49 20.98
C LEU A 24 -6.99 5.55 20.36
N LEU A 25 -6.64 6.05 19.17
CA LEU A 25 -7.46 7.04 18.47
C LEU A 25 -8.75 6.41 17.95
N LYS A 26 -8.69 5.16 17.47
CA LYS A 26 -9.89 4.43 17.03
C LYS A 26 -10.85 4.18 18.17
N GLU A 27 -10.35 3.73 19.33
CA GLU A 27 -11.17 3.52 20.53
C GLU A 27 -11.82 4.81 21.03
N SER A 28 -11.16 5.94 20.78
CA SER A 28 -11.70 7.26 21.10
C SER A 28 -12.72 7.78 20.05
N GLY A 29 -13.00 7.00 19.00
CA GLY A 29 -13.98 7.30 17.96
C GLY A 29 -13.42 8.05 16.74
N TYR A 30 -12.10 8.16 16.59
CA TYR A 30 -11.50 8.74 15.38
C TYR A 30 -11.37 7.73 14.26
N GLU A 31 -11.56 8.21 13.04
CA GLU A 31 -11.36 7.46 11.81
C GLU A 31 -10.45 8.24 10.86
N LEU A 32 -9.73 7.53 9.99
CA LEU A 32 -8.97 8.15 8.91
C LEU A 32 -9.97 8.76 7.92
N ALA A 33 -9.91 10.07 7.73
CA ALA A 33 -10.75 10.81 6.80
C ALA A 33 -10.03 11.15 5.50
N GLY A 34 -8.70 11.34 5.54
CA GLY A 34 -7.92 11.60 4.33
C GLY A 34 -6.41 11.65 4.58
N LEU A 35 -5.67 11.55 3.49
CA LEU A 35 -4.22 11.71 3.42
C LEU A 35 -3.89 12.81 2.39
N GLU A 36 -2.86 13.60 2.65
CA GLU A 36 -2.39 14.68 1.74
C GLU A 36 -3.53 15.65 1.34
N VAL A 37 -4.37 16.05 2.29
CA VAL A 37 -5.60 16.81 2.01
C VAL A 37 -5.26 18.30 1.80
N PRO A 38 -5.45 18.85 0.57
CA PRO A 38 -5.17 20.25 0.31
C PRO A 38 -6.30 21.15 0.82
N VAL A 39 -5.97 22.07 1.71
CA VAL A 39 -6.90 23.03 2.31
C VAL A 39 -6.48 24.45 1.95
N THR A 40 -7.44 25.26 1.51
CA THR A 40 -7.21 26.68 1.28
C THR A 40 -7.54 27.45 2.56
N THR A 41 -6.55 28.15 3.09
CA THR A 41 -6.70 29.06 4.24
C THR A 41 -6.65 30.52 3.77
N ALA A 42 -6.93 31.46 4.68
CA ALA A 42 -6.85 32.89 4.39
C ALA A 42 -5.44 33.35 3.91
N THR A 43 -4.38 32.63 4.31
CA THR A 43 -2.98 32.98 3.98
C THR A 43 -2.37 32.05 2.91
N GLY A 44 -3.19 31.22 2.27
CA GLY A 44 -2.78 30.36 1.16
C GLY A 44 -3.11 28.89 1.39
N LYS A 45 -2.51 28.03 0.57
CA LYS A 45 -2.74 26.57 0.64
C LYS A 45 -1.84 25.92 1.70
N VAL A 46 -2.42 24.95 2.40
CA VAL A 46 -1.79 23.96 3.29
C VAL A 46 -2.18 22.58 2.77
N VAL A 47 -1.28 21.62 2.91
CA VAL A 47 -1.61 20.20 2.73
C VAL A 47 -1.54 19.56 4.11
N ILE A 48 -2.60 18.86 4.50
CA ILE A 48 -2.67 18.11 5.76
C ILE A 48 -2.24 16.68 5.47
N ASP A 49 -1.15 16.24 6.07
CA ASP A 49 -0.59 14.91 5.79
C ASP A 49 -1.57 13.80 6.19
N VAL A 50 -2.15 13.89 7.40
CA VAL A 50 -3.17 12.96 7.88
C VAL A 50 -4.34 13.72 8.48
N LEU A 51 -5.54 13.45 7.98
CA LEU A 51 -6.78 14.01 8.52
C LEU A 51 -7.57 12.92 9.24
N LEU A 52 -7.84 13.14 10.52
CA LEU A 52 -8.66 12.25 11.34
C LEU A 52 -9.96 12.93 11.72
N PHE A 53 -11.06 12.16 11.78
CA PHE A 53 -12.38 12.68 12.11
C PHE A 53 -13.04 11.85 13.20
N ASN A 54 -13.51 12.51 14.24
CA ASN A 54 -14.42 11.95 15.24
C ASN A 54 -15.84 12.42 14.95
N ARG A 55 -16.67 11.50 14.44
CA ARG A 55 -18.02 11.78 13.97
C ARG A 55 -18.96 12.21 15.10
N ASP A 56 -18.84 11.59 16.27
CA ASP A 56 -19.73 11.84 17.41
C ASP A 56 -19.48 13.21 18.03
N ARG A 57 -18.24 13.68 17.99
CA ARG A 57 -17.82 14.98 18.55
C ARG A 57 -17.73 16.09 17.51
N SER A 58 -17.93 15.78 16.22
CA SER A 58 -17.63 16.68 15.10
C SER A 58 -16.25 17.34 15.23
N LEU A 59 -15.23 16.55 15.58
CA LEU A 59 -13.88 17.04 15.86
C LEU A 59 -12.88 16.46 14.86
N LEU A 60 -12.10 17.34 14.25
CA LEU A 60 -11.07 17.02 13.28
C LEU A 60 -9.69 17.16 13.93
N LEU A 61 -8.82 16.18 13.66
CA LEU A 61 -7.39 16.34 13.91
C LEU A 61 -6.70 16.52 12.56
N ALA A 62 -6.13 17.71 12.36
CA ALA A 62 -5.30 18.02 11.21
C ALA A 62 -3.85 17.73 11.59
N CYS A 63 -3.34 16.58 11.17
CA CYS A 63 -2.03 16.10 11.61
C CYS A 63 -0.96 16.43 10.58
N GLU A 64 0.10 17.10 11.03
CA GLU A 64 1.34 17.34 10.27
C GLU A 64 2.41 16.37 10.77
N ALA A 65 3.05 15.65 9.85
CA ALA A 65 4.09 14.66 10.15
C ALA A 65 5.49 15.20 9.80
N LYS A 66 6.40 15.15 10.77
CA LYS A 66 7.78 15.64 10.62
C LYS A 66 8.78 14.56 10.98
N SER A 67 9.57 14.14 9.99
CA SER A 67 10.72 13.27 10.22
C SER A 67 11.97 14.02 10.66
N GLY A 68 12.08 15.30 10.30
CA GLY A 68 13.10 16.21 10.79
C GLY A 68 12.68 17.00 12.04
N ALA A 69 13.60 17.82 12.54
CA ALA A 69 13.40 18.60 13.76
C ALA A 69 12.89 20.03 13.55
N ASN A 70 12.70 20.46 12.30
CA ASN A 70 12.43 21.85 11.97
C ASN A 70 10.92 22.08 11.80
N VAL A 71 10.43 23.16 12.42
CA VAL A 71 9.10 23.70 12.16
C VAL A 71 9.25 24.90 11.25
N GLU A 72 8.64 24.84 10.07
CA GLU A 72 8.59 26.00 9.18
C GLU A 72 7.54 26.98 9.69
N ALA A 73 7.98 28.12 10.24
CA ALA A 73 7.11 29.12 10.83
C ALA A 73 5.95 29.56 9.90
N PRO A 74 6.14 29.76 8.58
CA PRO A 74 5.03 30.08 7.67
C PRO A 74 4.01 28.95 7.55
N GLN A 75 4.44 27.68 7.61
CA GLN A 75 3.54 26.53 7.55
C GLN A 75 2.74 26.42 8.85
N ALA A 76 3.40 26.51 10.00
CA ALA A 76 2.75 26.48 11.31
C ALA A 76 1.74 27.62 11.50
N ALA A 77 2.06 28.81 11.01
CA ALA A 77 1.12 29.94 11.02
C ALA A 77 -0.15 29.67 10.20
N LYS A 78 -0.05 28.95 9.07
CA LYS A 78 -1.23 28.58 8.27
C LYS A 78 -2.09 27.53 8.98
N TYR A 79 -1.47 26.59 9.72
CA TYR A 79 -2.21 25.60 10.51
C TYR A 79 -3.10 26.24 11.59
N ARG A 80 -2.70 27.41 12.14
CA ARG A 80 -3.53 28.19 13.08
C ARG A 80 -4.80 28.76 12.46
N LEU A 81 -4.79 28.95 11.14
CA LEU A 81 -5.88 29.55 10.38
C LEU A 81 -6.74 28.50 9.67
N LEU A 82 -6.59 27.23 10.06
CA LEU A 82 -7.44 26.17 9.55
C LEU A 82 -8.88 26.40 9.99
N ASP A 83 -9.74 26.52 9.00
CA ASP A 83 -11.18 26.51 9.20
C ASP A 83 -11.71 25.09 9.08
N ALA A 84 -12.46 24.65 10.10
CA ALA A 84 -13.02 23.31 10.16
C ALA A 84 -13.99 23.05 9.00
N GLN A 85 -14.77 24.06 8.57
CA GLN A 85 -15.69 23.89 7.44
C GLN A 85 -14.93 23.71 6.13
N GLY A 86 -13.89 24.51 5.89
CA GLY A 86 -12.97 24.35 4.76
C GLY A 86 -12.34 22.95 4.70
N ILE A 87 -11.97 22.37 5.85
CA ILE A 87 -11.44 21.00 5.93
C ILE A 87 -12.51 19.96 5.60
N VAL A 88 -13.72 20.09 6.13
CA VAL A 88 -14.83 19.17 5.84
C VAL A 88 -15.08 19.10 4.33
N LEU A 89 -15.11 20.25 3.67
CA LEU A 89 -15.28 20.34 2.21
C LEU A 89 -14.10 19.73 1.46
N ALA A 90 -12.87 20.06 1.84
CA ALA A 90 -11.66 19.55 1.19
C ALA A 90 -11.51 18.03 1.33
N GLY A 91 -11.84 17.49 2.52
CA GLY A 91 -11.79 16.07 2.84
C GLY A 91 -13.01 15.27 2.38
N ASN A 92 -14.02 15.90 1.76
CA ASN A 92 -15.32 15.28 1.42
C ASN A 92 -15.98 14.56 2.63
N ILE A 93 -15.85 15.15 3.82
CA ILE A 93 -16.35 14.55 5.07
C ILE A 93 -17.85 14.77 5.16
N THR A 94 -18.60 13.71 5.44
CA THR A 94 -20.05 13.80 5.66
C THR A 94 -20.34 14.07 7.13
N LEU A 95 -20.80 15.30 7.44
CA LEU A 95 -21.29 15.65 8.77
C LEU A 95 -22.66 15.01 9.00
N SER A 96 -22.80 14.32 10.12
CA SER A 96 -24.01 13.55 10.44
C SER A 96 -24.81 14.11 11.61
N SER A 97 -24.24 15.11 12.28
CA SER A 97 -24.87 15.84 13.36
C SER A 97 -24.85 17.34 13.02
N PRO A 98 -25.79 18.13 13.56
CA PRO A 98 -25.79 19.58 13.41
C PRO A 98 -24.72 20.28 14.28
N ILE A 99 -23.82 19.51 14.92
CA ILE A 99 -22.75 20.06 15.74
C ILE A 99 -21.73 20.72 14.82
N GLN A 100 -21.44 22.00 15.08
CA GLN A 100 -20.46 22.75 14.32
C GLN A 100 -19.09 22.05 14.41
N PRO A 101 -18.44 21.75 13.26
CA PRO A 101 -17.16 21.07 13.28
C PRO A 101 -16.09 21.96 13.89
N SER A 102 -15.17 21.32 14.62
CA SER A 102 -13.98 21.96 15.19
C SER A 102 -12.73 21.23 14.70
N VAL A 103 -11.59 21.93 14.69
CA VAL A 103 -10.31 21.37 14.26
C VAL A 103 -9.22 21.66 15.29
N VAL A 104 -8.35 20.68 15.52
CA VAL A 104 -7.11 20.84 16.27
C VAL A 104 -5.94 20.37 15.40
N ALA A 105 -4.93 21.23 15.25
CA ALA A 105 -3.69 20.88 14.58
C ALA A 105 -2.81 20.04 15.51
N VAL A 106 -2.37 18.87 15.07
CA VAL A 106 -1.52 17.94 15.81
C VAL A 106 -0.21 17.74 15.06
N TYR A 107 0.92 17.73 15.76
CA TYR A 107 2.22 17.47 15.14
C TYR A 107 2.70 16.06 15.50
N ALA A 108 2.88 15.20 14.51
CA ALA A 108 3.50 13.90 14.69
C ALA A 108 4.98 13.99 14.31
N CYS A 109 5.90 13.53 15.17
CA CYS A 109 7.33 13.55 14.85
C CYS A 109 8.07 12.37 15.47
N LEU A 110 9.33 12.17 15.09
CA LEU A 110 10.20 11.22 15.79
C LEU A 110 10.49 11.70 17.22
N CYS A 111 10.55 10.78 18.19
CA CYS A 111 10.71 11.15 19.59
C CYS A 111 11.92 12.01 19.90
N GLN A 112 13.05 11.77 19.23
CA GLN A 112 14.27 12.57 19.33
C GLN A 112 14.11 14.04 18.89
N HIS A 113 12.98 14.40 18.28
CA HIS A 113 12.69 15.73 17.77
C HIS A 113 11.59 16.48 18.54
N ILE A 114 10.94 15.86 19.53
CA ILE A 114 9.84 16.47 20.28
C ILE A 114 10.23 17.84 20.84
N ASP A 115 11.36 17.95 21.54
CA ASP A 115 11.76 19.21 22.19
C ASP A 115 12.03 20.33 21.19
N ARG A 116 12.61 20.00 20.03
CA ARG A 116 12.87 20.98 18.95
C ARG A 116 11.59 21.40 18.25
N ILE A 117 10.67 20.47 17.99
CA ILE A 117 9.35 20.78 17.45
C ILE A 117 8.57 21.67 18.43
N ARG A 118 8.58 21.34 19.72
CA ARG A 118 7.95 22.15 20.78
C ARG A 118 8.52 23.57 20.80
N LEU A 119 9.85 23.71 20.74
CA LEU A 119 10.52 25.01 20.68
C LEU A 119 10.05 25.81 19.45
N GLY A 120 10.06 25.21 18.26
CA GLY A 120 9.64 25.88 17.03
C GLY A 120 8.15 26.27 17.02
N LEU A 121 7.28 25.47 17.65
CA LEU A 121 5.86 25.83 17.82
C LEU A 121 5.69 26.99 18.80
N ASN A 122 6.45 27.00 19.91
CA ASN A 122 6.43 28.09 20.88
C ASN A 122 6.93 29.41 20.28
N GLU A 123 7.95 29.39 19.41
CA GLU A 123 8.46 30.58 18.72
C GLU A 123 7.39 31.30 17.88
N VAL A 124 6.40 30.55 17.37
CA VAL A 124 5.25 31.08 16.62
C VAL A 124 3.97 31.21 17.46
N ASN A 125 4.10 31.11 18.79
CA ASN A 125 2.98 31.13 19.74
C ASN A 125 1.87 30.13 19.38
N LEU A 126 2.25 28.92 19.00
CA LEU A 126 1.35 27.81 18.69
C LEU A 126 1.47 26.72 19.75
N HIS A 127 0.34 26.37 20.37
CA HIS A 127 0.27 25.37 21.42
C HIS A 127 -0.51 24.15 20.94
N SER A 128 0.09 23.40 20.02
CA SER A 128 -0.49 22.18 19.45
C SER A 128 -0.04 20.93 20.21
N PRO A 129 -0.89 19.88 20.28
CA PRO A 129 -0.46 18.55 20.72
C PRO A 129 0.68 18.01 19.85
N ILE A 130 1.64 17.36 20.47
CA ILE A 130 2.73 16.66 19.78
C ILE A 130 2.65 15.15 20.09
N VAL A 131 2.70 14.35 19.03
CA VAL A 131 2.76 12.88 19.09
C VAL A 131 4.16 12.46 18.68
N GLY A 132 4.97 12.03 19.64
CA GLY A 132 6.30 11.50 19.42
C GLY A 132 6.28 10.00 19.14
N VAL A 133 6.75 9.59 17.97
CA VAL A 133 6.88 8.19 17.58
C VAL A 133 8.29 7.71 17.92
N CYS A 134 8.39 6.77 18.86
CA CYS A 134 9.64 6.11 19.24
C CYS A 134 9.65 4.67 18.72
N HIS A 135 10.76 3.96 18.89
CA HIS A 135 10.85 2.56 18.49
C HIS A 135 9.96 1.64 19.33
N GLU A 136 9.81 1.91 20.63
CA GLU A 136 9.12 1.00 21.57
C GLU A 136 7.89 1.62 22.23
N HIS A 137 7.60 2.89 21.96
CA HIS A 137 6.47 3.61 22.55
C HIS A 137 6.09 4.82 21.71
N ILE A 138 4.90 5.36 21.98
CA ILE A 138 4.44 6.64 21.47
C ILE A 138 4.27 7.60 22.65
N THR A 139 4.94 8.75 22.59
CA THR A 139 4.84 9.80 23.59
C THR A 139 3.82 10.84 23.18
N PHE A 140 3.05 11.34 24.15
CA PHE A 140 2.09 12.43 23.96
C PHE A 140 2.52 13.62 24.79
N ASP A 141 2.87 14.70 24.11
CA ASP A 141 3.17 15.97 24.72
C ASP A 141 2.01 16.94 24.47
N LEU A 142 1.22 17.14 25.52
CA LEU A 142 -0.02 17.90 25.50
C LEU A 142 0.21 19.17 26.32
N SER A 143 -0.03 20.33 25.72
CA SER A 143 -0.04 21.59 26.47
C SER A 143 -1.37 21.74 27.23
N ASP A 144 -1.37 22.54 28.29
CA ASP A 144 -2.59 22.85 29.05
C ASP A 144 -3.62 23.64 28.23
N GLN A 145 -3.24 24.15 27.05
CA GLN A 145 -4.11 24.88 26.14
C GLN A 145 -4.83 23.98 25.12
N VAL A 146 -4.52 22.69 25.12
CA VAL A 146 -5.19 21.70 24.24
C VAL A 146 -6.65 21.53 24.68
N PRO A 147 -7.62 21.54 23.76
CA PRO A 147 -9.03 21.33 24.11
C PRO A 147 -9.26 20.01 24.84
N GLU A 148 -10.13 20.04 25.86
CA GLU A 148 -10.45 18.89 26.70
C GLU A 148 -10.83 17.61 25.93
N PRO A 149 -11.62 17.68 24.83
CA PRO A 149 -11.93 16.48 24.05
C PRO A 149 -10.68 15.79 23.46
N VAL A 150 -9.64 16.56 23.15
CA VAL A 150 -8.34 16.03 22.67
C VAL A 150 -7.54 15.47 23.84
N LEU A 151 -7.52 16.15 25.00
CA LEU A 151 -6.86 15.62 26.20
C LEU A 151 -7.42 14.25 26.60
N ARG A 152 -8.75 14.07 26.55
CA ARG A 152 -9.40 12.77 26.82
C ARG A 152 -9.02 11.67 25.83
N THR A 153 -8.61 12.05 24.62
CA THR A 153 -8.19 11.10 23.58
C THR A 153 -6.80 10.53 23.89
N PHE A 154 -5.98 11.27 24.61
CA PHE A 154 -4.62 10.90 25.01
C PHE A 154 -4.51 10.81 26.53
N PRO A 155 -5.17 9.83 27.19
CA PRO A 155 -5.26 9.76 28.64
C PRO A 155 -3.93 9.41 29.33
N VAL A 156 -2.95 8.93 28.56
CA VAL A 156 -1.61 8.57 29.03
C VAL A 156 -0.57 9.44 28.34
N ARG A 157 0.53 9.76 29.02
CA ARG A 157 1.65 10.50 28.43
C ARG A 157 2.53 9.66 27.52
N SER A 158 2.48 8.34 27.68
CA SER A 158 3.22 7.39 26.85
C SER A 158 2.41 6.11 26.70
N LEU A 159 2.35 5.58 25.48
CA LEU A 159 1.73 4.32 25.13
C LEU A 159 2.85 3.35 24.71
N PRO A 160 3.11 2.27 25.46
CA PRO A 160 4.07 1.25 25.04
C PRO A 160 3.57 0.55 23.78
N LEU A 161 4.50 0.25 22.88
CA LEU A 161 4.26 -0.59 21.70
C LEU A 161 4.80 -2.00 21.98
N ASN A 162 4.08 -3.01 21.51
CA ASN A 162 4.47 -4.42 21.56
C ASN A 162 5.48 -4.77 20.44
N GLY A 163 5.82 -3.81 19.59
CA GLY A 163 6.80 -3.92 18.51
C GLY A 163 7.16 -2.55 17.93
N PRO A 164 7.97 -2.49 16.87
CA PRO A 164 8.26 -1.24 16.19
C PRO A 164 6.98 -0.62 15.60
N PRO A 165 6.93 0.72 15.38
CA PRO A 165 5.83 1.37 14.69
C PRO A 165 5.48 0.64 13.39
N PRO A 166 4.18 0.47 13.10
CA PRO A 166 3.77 -0.39 11.99
C PRO A 166 4.20 0.21 10.65
N SER A 167 4.47 -0.63 9.65
CA SER A 167 4.86 -0.17 8.30
C SER A 167 3.68 -0.24 7.33
N LEU A 168 2.62 0.51 7.64
CA LEU A 168 1.34 0.54 6.90
C LEU A 168 1.47 1.19 5.52
N ILE A 169 2.11 2.36 5.47
CA ILE A 169 2.46 3.07 4.24
C ILE A 169 3.96 2.87 4.01
N GLN A 170 4.30 2.06 3.01
CA GLN A 170 5.69 1.70 2.70
C GLN A 170 6.40 2.74 1.83
N PHE A 171 5.64 3.41 0.98
CA PHE A 171 6.05 4.45 0.04
C PHE A 171 4.85 5.38 -0.19
N ASP A 172 5.09 6.58 -0.70
CA ASP A 172 4.04 7.54 -1.04
C ASP A 172 4.33 8.26 -2.37
N HIS A 173 3.64 9.36 -2.61
CA HIS A 173 3.71 10.12 -3.84
C HIS A 173 5.02 10.92 -4.04
N GLU A 174 5.87 11.03 -3.00
CA GLU A 174 7.19 11.64 -3.06
C GLU A 174 8.32 10.59 -3.13
N SER A 175 8.00 9.31 -2.90
CA SER A 175 8.95 8.21 -3.03
C SER A 175 9.51 8.10 -4.45
N SER A 176 10.77 7.68 -4.54
CA SER A 176 11.38 7.44 -5.85
C SER A 176 10.81 6.18 -6.51
N VAL A 177 10.89 6.10 -7.84
CA VAL A 177 10.49 4.90 -8.59
C VAL A 177 11.24 3.66 -8.09
N ALA A 178 12.50 3.81 -7.66
CA ALA A 178 13.30 2.71 -7.13
C ALA A 178 12.73 2.14 -5.82
N ASP A 179 12.22 3.01 -4.94
CA ASP A 179 11.61 2.60 -3.65
C ASP A 179 10.26 1.91 -3.86
N VAL A 180 9.50 2.35 -4.87
CA VAL A 180 8.18 1.79 -5.24
C VAL A 180 8.30 0.44 -5.96
N THR A 181 9.38 0.23 -6.72
CA THR A 181 9.58 -0.93 -7.60
C THR A 181 9.44 -2.29 -6.90
N PRO A 182 10.05 -2.54 -5.71
CA PRO A 182 9.89 -3.81 -5.01
C PRO A 182 8.43 -4.17 -4.70
N ALA A 183 7.63 -3.21 -4.24
CA ALA A 183 6.23 -3.42 -3.92
C ALA A 183 5.40 -3.74 -5.17
N VAL A 184 5.63 -3.00 -6.27
CA VAL A 184 4.95 -3.24 -7.55
C VAL A 184 5.32 -4.60 -8.13
N ARG A 185 6.61 -4.99 -8.04
CA ARG A 185 7.08 -6.31 -8.48
C ARG A 185 6.40 -7.43 -7.70
N ALA A 186 6.27 -7.30 -6.39
CA ALA A 186 5.57 -8.29 -5.57
C ALA A 186 4.12 -8.48 -6.02
N GLN A 187 3.39 -7.40 -6.33
CA GLN A 187 2.01 -7.49 -6.81
C GLN A 187 1.90 -8.09 -8.23
N LEU A 188 2.84 -7.79 -9.13
CA LEU A 188 2.91 -8.41 -10.45
C LEU A 188 3.14 -9.92 -10.35
N VAL A 189 4.08 -10.36 -9.50
CA VAL A 189 4.35 -11.79 -9.26
C VAL A 189 3.14 -12.48 -8.64
N LYS A 190 2.49 -11.85 -7.66
CA LYS A 190 1.22 -12.34 -7.07
C LYS A 190 0.14 -12.50 -8.15
N ALA A 191 0.05 -11.55 -9.08
CA ALA A 191 -0.93 -11.59 -10.15
C ALA A 191 -0.69 -12.70 -11.19
N LEU A 192 0.57 -13.14 -11.39
CA LEU A 192 0.91 -14.29 -12.24
C LEU A 192 0.36 -15.62 -11.69
N ALA A 193 0.19 -15.74 -10.37
CA ALA A 193 -0.36 -16.94 -9.74
C ALA A 193 -1.88 -17.11 -9.98
N VAL A 194 -2.55 -16.07 -10.47
CA VAL A 194 -3.98 -16.05 -10.78
C VAL A 194 -4.14 -16.12 -12.30
N PRO A 195 -5.17 -16.79 -12.87
CA PRO A 195 -5.41 -16.85 -14.31
C PRO A 195 -5.89 -15.51 -14.91
N LYS A 196 -5.24 -14.39 -14.56
CA LYS A 196 -5.42 -13.09 -15.21
C LYS A 196 -4.48 -13.01 -16.42
N GLN A 197 -4.93 -12.41 -17.50
CA GLN A 197 -4.08 -12.18 -18.69
C GLN A 197 -3.40 -10.81 -18.65
N GLN A 198 -3.96 -9.87 -17.89
CA GLN A 198 -3.44 -8.52 -17.76
C GLN A 198 -3.91 -7.89 -16.43
N VAL A 199 -3.19 -6.86 -16.00
CA VAL A 199 -3.55 -6.03 -14.84
C VAL A 199 -3.38 -4.57 -15.18
N THR A 200 -4.33 -3.73 -14.77
CA THR A 200 -4.24 -2.27 -14.97
C THR A 200 -3.26 -1.66 -13.99
N VAL A 201 -2.62 -0.54 -14.36
CA VAL A 201 -1.77 0.24 -13.46
C VAL A 201 -2.54 0.76 -12.24
N ARG A 202 -3.81 1.12 -12.40
CA ARG A 202 -4.67 1.53 -11.28
C ARG A 202 -4.83 0.40 -10.25
N TRP A 203 -5.16 -0.80 -10.70
CA TRP A 203 -5.21 -1.98 -9.82
C TRP A 203 -3.87 -2.26 -9.13
N LEU A 204 -2.76 -2.16 -9.86
CA LEU A 204 -1.43 -2.30 -9.25
C LEU A 204 -1.19 -1.26 -8.15
N ALA A 205 -1.60 0.00 -8.38
CA ALA A 205 -1.47 1.05 -7.38
C ALA A 205 -2.34 0.79 -6.15
N GLU A 206 -3.57 0.30 -6.34
CA GLU A 206 -4.48 -0.05 -5.23
C GLU A 206 -3.97 -1.23 -4.39
N GLU A 207 -3.32 -2.22 -5.02
CA GLU A 207 -2.73 -3.35 -4.31
C GLU A 207 -1.36 -3.04 -3.68
N ALA A 208 -0.55 -2.19 -4.33
CA ALA A 208 0.80 -1.87 -3.89
C ALA A 208 0.83 -0.76 -2.84
N ALA A 209 -0.11 0.20 -2.91
CA ALA A 209 -0.22 1.31 -1.96
C ALA A 209 -1.50 1.18 -1.13
N PRO A 210 -1.42 0.56 0.06
CA PRO A 210 -2.52 0.57 1.01
C PRO A 210 -3.03 2.00 1.23
N TYR A 211 -4.35 2.15 1.36
CA TYR A 211 -5.00 3.45 1.61
C TYR A 211 -4.94 4.47 0.46
N LEU A 212 -4.58 4.08 -0.77
CA LEU A 212 -4.61 4.96 -1.95
C LEU A 212 -5.93 5.77 -2.04
N ALA A 213 -7.07 5.16 -1.72
CA ALA A 213 -8.38 5.80 -1.76
C ALA A 213 -8.52 7.01 -0.83
N PHE A 214 -7.75 7.08 0.27
CA PHE A 214 -7.80 8.18 1.23
C PHE A 214 -6.93 9.38 0.82
N TYR A 215 -5.96 9.19 -0.07
CA TYR A 215 -5.14 10.30 -0.57
C TYR A 215 -5.98 11.31 -1.35
N ALA A 216 -5.62 12.59 -1.30
CA ALA A 216 -6.20 13.58 -2.19
C ALA A 216 -5.88 13.25 -3.66
N ARG A 217 -6.77 13.67 -4.58
CA ARG A 217 -6.69 13.32 -6.02
C ARG A 217 -5.31 13.58 -6.64
N THR A 218 -4.67 14.70 -6.31
CA THR A 218 -3.34 15.04 -6.84
C THR A 218 -2.28 14.04 -6.39
N ALA A 219 -2.25 13.68 -5.11
CA ALA A 219 -1.33 12.69 -4.57
C ALA A 219 -1.63 11.29 -5.13
N GLN A 220 -2.92 10.91 -5.26
CA GLN A 220 -3.32 9.66 -5.92
C GLN A 220 -2.78 9.57 -7.36
N GLN A 221 -2.95 10.62 -8.16
CA GLN A 221 -2.50 10.65 -9.55
C GLN A 221 -0.98 10.53 -9.65
N ARG A 222 -0.25 11.23 -8.79
CA ARG A 222 1.22 11.11 -8.70
C ARG A 222 1.64 9.70 -8.33
N LEU A 223 1.01 9.09 -7.33
CA LEU A 223 1.32 7.73 -6.90
C LEU A 223 1.04 6.70 -8.00
N VAL A 224 -0.12 6.79 -8.66
CA VAL A 224 -0.47 5.92 -9.80
C VAL A 224 0.54 6.07 -10.94
N ARG A 225 0.98 7.30 -11.22
CA ARG A 225 2.02 7.55 -12.22
C ARG A 225 3.36 6.90 -11.83
N THR A 226 3.82 7.10 -10.61
CA THR A 226 5.07 6.49 -10.10
C THR A 226 4.99 4.96 -10.17
N VAL A 227 3.85 4.37 -9.80
CA VAL A 227 3.60 2.92 -9.94
C VAL A 227 3.63 2.48 -11.41
N GLY A 228 3.05 3.25 -12.33
CA GLY A 228 3.12 2.97 -13.77
C GLY A 228 4.54 3.03 -14.33
N GLU A 229 5.34 4.01 -13.88
CA GLU A 229 6.76 4.12 -14.23
C GLU A 229 7.56 2.93 -13.68
N ALA A 230 7.31 2.51 -12.44
CA ALA A 230 7.91 1.30 -11.86
C ALA A 230 7.51 0.03 -12.64
N ALA A 231 6.22 -0.13 -12.96
CA ALA A 231 5.72 -1.27 -13.75
C ALA A 231 6.37 -1.32 -15.14
N ARG A 232 6.58 -0.16 -15.77
CA ARG A 232 7.31 -0.05 -17.04
C ARG A 232 8.76 -0.49 -16.90
N GLN A 233 9.47 -0.04 -15.87
CA GLN A 233 10.86 -0.45 -15.62
C GLN A 233 10.96 -1.96 -15.38
N ILE A 234 10.02 -2.54 -14.63
CA ILE A 234 9.97 -3.98 -14.39
C ILE A 234 9.77 -4.73 -15.72
N ALA A 235 8.80 -4.34 -16.54
CA ALA A 235 8.55 -4.98 -17.83
C ALA A 235 9.73 -4.84 -18.83
N GLN A 236 10.47 -3.73 -18.77
CA GLN A 236 11.70 -3.56 -19.55
C GLN A 236 12.83 -4.46 -19.07
N SER A 237 12.90 -4.74 -17.76
CA SER A 237 13.90 -5.66 -17.19
C SER A 237 13.55 -7.14 -17.36
N ASP A 238 12.26 -7.46 -17.43
CA ASP A 238 11.74 -8.83 -17.54
C ASP A 238 10.74 -8.93 -18.70
N THR A 239 11.29 -8.82 -19.91
CA THR A 239 10.54 -8.83 -21.18
C THR A 239 10.00 -10.21 -21.54
N ALA A 240 10.48 -11.26 -20.87
CA ALA A 240 10.01 -12.63 -21.07
C ALA A 240 8.64 -12.85 -20.43
N THR A 241 8.33 -12.11 -19.36
CA THR A 241 7.17 -12.34 -18.51
C THR A 241 6.13 -11.23 -18.62
N PHE A 242 6.58 -9.99 -18.78
CA PHE A 242 5.70 -8.81 -18.72
C PHE A 242 5.85 -7.94 -19.97
N GLU A 243 4.72 -7.41 -20.43
CA GLU A 243 4.67 -6.37 -21.45
C GLU A 243 3.86 -5.18 -20.93
N TYR A 244 4.45 -3.98 -20.99
CA TYR A 244 3.79 -2.76 -20.53
C TYR A 244 3.16 -2.02 -21.71
N HIS A 245 1.84 -1.81 -21.63
CA HIS A 245 1.10 -0.96 -22.55
C HIS A 245 0.84 0.40 -21.90
N PRO A 246 1.39 1.49 -22.45
CA PRO A 246 1.19 2.82 -21.90
C PRO A 246 -0.27 3.25 -22.03
N PRO A 247 -0.75 4.12 -21.13
CA PRO A 247 -2.09 4.69 -21.24
C PRO A 247 -2.26 5.47 -22.55
N PRO A 248 -3.45 5.46 -23.16
CA PRO A 248 -3.76 6.34 -24.28
C PRO A 248 -3.75 7.82 -23.85
N PRO A 249 -3.52 8.77 -24.78
CA PRO A 249 -3.44 10.20 -24.45
C PRO A 249 -4.69 10.76 -23.76
N ASN A 250 -5.86 10.18 -24.04
CA ASN A 250 -7.16 10.63 -23.53
C ASN A 250 -7.53 9.99 -22.18
N ASP A 251 -6.82 8.95 -21.74
CA ASP A 251 -7.03 8.33 -20.43
C ASP A 251 -5.69 7.90 -19.82
N PRO A 252 -5.02 8.80 -19.08
CA PRO A 252 -3.71 8.54 -18.49
C PRO A 252 -3.73 7.41 -17.43
N ASN A 253 -4.90 6.97 -16.98
CA ASN A 253 -5.03 5.95 -15.95
C ASN A 253 -5.27 4.54 -16.52
N CYS A 254 -5.46 4.41 -17.84
CA CYS A 254 -5.75 3.14 -18.51
C CYS A 254 -4.53 2.33 -18.95
N GLY A 255 -3.33 2.63 -18.44
CA GLY A 255 -2.15 1.80 -18.67
C GLY A 255 -2.35 0.39 -18.09
N PHE A 256 -1.75 -0.63 -18.71
CA PHE A 256 -1.84 -2.00 -18.21
C PHE A 256 -0.58 -2.80 -18.51
N VAL A 257 -0.35 -3.83 -17.70
CA VAL A 257 0.69 -4.84 -17.88
C VAL A 257 0.03 -6.13 -18.33
N ARG A 258 0.46 -6.65 -19.48
CA ARG A 258 0.05 -7.95 -20.02
C ARG A 258 1.03 -9.02 -19.54
N PHE A 259 0.50 -10.18 -19.15
CA PHE A 259 1.30 -11.34 -18.77
C PHE A 259 1.50 -12.24 -19.97
N LEU A 260 2.76 -12.55 -20.26
CA LEU A 260 3.14 -13.38 -21.38
C LEU A 260 3.14 -14.84 -20.94
N ARG A 261 2.55 -15.72 -21.76
CA ARG A 261 2.58 -17.16 -21.51
C ARG A 261 3.90 -17.77 -21.98
N THR A 262 4.43 -17.21 -23.06
CA THR A 262 5.74 -17.52 -23.60
C THR A 262 6.46 -16.23 -23.96
N PRO A 263 7.80 -16.16 -23.80
CA PRO A 263 8.58 -14.97 -24.18
C PRO A 263 8.38 -14.58 -25.66
N GLU A 264 8.04 -15.56 -26.50
CA GLU A 264 7.71 -15.42 -27.92
C GLU A 264 6.47 -14.55 -28.18
N ASP A 265 5.57 -14.41 -27.21
CA ASP A 265 4.35 -13.60 -27.34
C ASP A 265 4.64 -12.08 -27.38
N ASN A 266 5.89 -11.69 -27.07
CA ASN A 266 6.41 -10.31 -27.12
C ASN A 266 7.13 -9.98 -28.44
N ASP A 267 7.33 -10.94 -29.35
CA ASP A 267 8.00 -10.68 -30.63
C ASP A 267 7.04 -9.97 -31.61
N PRO A 268 7.30 -8.71 -32.03
CA PRO A 268 6.46 -8.00 -32.98
C PRO A 268 6.42 -8.65 -34.37
N ARG A 269 7.32 -9.60 -34.66
CA ARG A 269 7.32 -10.41 -35.89
C ARG A 269 6.30 -11.54 -35.85
N GLY A 270 5.70 -11.79 -34.69
CA GLY A 270 4.76 -12.87 -34.42
C GLY A 270 5.40 -14.25 -34.58
N ARG A 271 4.65 -15.30 -34.20
CA ARG A 271 4.99 -16.67 -34.60
C ARG A 271 4.95 -16.74 -36.12
N THR A 272 6.10 -16.98 -36.76
CA THR A 272 6.17 -17.31 -38.19
C THR A 272 5.19 -18.45 -38.51
N GLN A 273 4.58 -18.44 -39.70
CA GLN A 273 3.59 -19.45 -40.09
C GLN A 273 4.08 -20.90 -39.87
N ALA A 274 5.39 -21.14 -40.02
CA ALA A 274 6.03 -22.42 -39.76
C ALA A 274 5.96 -22.85 -38.28
N TYR A 275 6.18 -21.93 -37.34
CA TYR A 275 6.08 -22.21 -35.90
C TYR A 275 4.63 -22.42 -35.46
N GLN A 276 3.69 -21.66 -36.02
CA GLN A 276 2.26 -21.89 -35.77
C GLN A 276 1.80 -23.25 -36.29
N ALA A 277 2.34 -23.72 -37.42
CA ALA A 277 2.07 -25.05 -37.95
C ALA A 277 2.59 -26.17 -37.03
N LEU A 278 3.75 -25.97 -36.38
CA LEU A 278 4.32 -26.91 -35.40
C LEU A 278 3.54 -26.92 -34.07
N ALA A 279 3.09 -25.76 -33.58
CA ALA A 279 2.25 -25.69 -32.37
C ALA A 279 0.84 -26.27 -32.60
N ARG A 280 0.26 -26.10 -33.80
CA ARG A 280 -1.00 -26.75 -34.18
C ARG A 280 -0.83 -28.26 -34.33
N SER A 281 0.28 -28.74 -34.87
CA SER A 281 0.54 -30.17 -35.03
C SER A 281 0.77 -30.88 -33.70
N SER A 282 1.36 -30.22 -32.70
CA SER A 282 1.53 -30.77 -31.35
C SER A 282 0.22 -30.83 -30.55
N GLN A 283 -0.66 -29.81 -30.67
CA GLN A 283 -1.98 -29.83 -30.06
C GLN A 283 -2.95 -30.82 -30.73
N LEU A 284 -2.85 -31.01 -32.05
CA LEU A 284 -3.64 -32.03 -32.77
C LEU A 284 -3.17 -33.46 -32.44
N ARG A 285 -1.88 -33.67 -32.13
CA ARG A 285 -1.37 -34.99 -31.72
C ARG A 285 -1.85 -35.42 -30.33
N ARG A 286 -2.17 -34.50 -29.43
CA ARG A 286 -2.71 -34.83 -28.09
C ARG A 286 -4.19 -35.26 -28.11
N LYS A 287 -4.91 -35.09 -29.23
CA LYS A 287 -6.34 -35.41 -29.35
C LYS A 287 -6.65 -36.60 -30.27
N ARG A 288 -5.65 -37.34 -30.70
CA ARG A 288 -5.86 -38.67 -31.30
C ARG A 288 -5.73 -39.70 -30.18
N THR A 289 -6.87 -40.10 -29.64
CA THR A 289 -7.04 -41.41 -29.02
C THR A 289 -6.35 -42.42 -29.93
N ARG A 290 -5.27 -43.04 -29.46
CA ARG A 290 -4.68 -44.22 -30.11
C ARG A 290 -5.81 -45.24 -30.19
N GLN A 291 -6.31 -45.52 -31.39
CA GLN A 291 -7.00 -46.77 -31.63
C GLN A 291 -5.95 -47.86 -31.41
N HIS A 292 -6.11 -48.64 -30.35
CA HIS A 292 -5.36 -49.87 -30.15
C HIS A 292 -5.64 -50.78 -31.34
N ASP A 293 -4.58 -51.16 -32.06
CA ASP A 293 -4.62 -52.25 -33.02
C ASP A 293 -4.50 -53.55 -32.21
N PRO A 294 -5.50 -54.45 -32.22
CA PRO A 294 -5.54 -55.62 -31.34
C PRO A 294 -4.42 -56.64 -31.60
N ASP A 295 -3.70 -56.54 -32.73
CA ASP A 295 -2.59 -57.44 -33.09
C ASP A 295 -1.20 -56.80 -32.92
N GLN A 296 -1.11 -55.57 -32.38
CA GLN A 296 0.18 -54.96 -32.05
C GLN A 296 0.54 -55.19 -30.59
N LEU A 297 1.58 -55.99 -30.35
CA LEU A 297 2.22 -56.14 -29.04
C LEU A 297 2.72 -54.77 -28.55
N ASP A 298 2.12 -54.28 -27.47
CA ASP A 298 2.49 -53.02 -26.84
C ASP A 298 3.75 -53.20 -25.98
N LEU A 299 4.91 -53.02 -26.62
CA LEU A 299 6.24 -53.12 -26.00
C LEU A 299 6.42 -52.20 -24.76
N LEU A 300 5.58 -51.18 -24.59
CA LEU A 300 5.61 -50.31 -23.40
C LEU A 300 4.83 -50.90 -22.22
N GLN A 301 3.88 -51.79 -22.47
CA GLN A 301 3.15 -52.50 -21.42
C GLN A 301 3.97 -53.67 -20.84
N GLU A 302 4.80 -54.33 -21.67
CA GLU A 302 5.80 -55.30 -21.20
C GLU A 302 6.88 -54.65 -20.31
N LEU A 303 7.35 -53.45 -20.66
CA LEU A 303 8.33 -52.73 -19.83
C LEU A 303 7.77 -52.28 -18.48
N LEU A 304 6.47 -51.98 -18.41
CA LEU A 304 5.80 -51.66 -17.15
C LEU A 304 5.52 -52.90 -16.29
N GLN A 305 5.30 -54.06 -16.91
CA GLN A 305 5.13 -55.33 -16.19
C GLN A 305 6.48 -55.91 -15.70
N ALA A 306 7.58 -55.65 -16.41
CA ALA A 306 8.91 -56.08 -15.99
C ALA A 306 9.42 -55.37 -14.72
N ASP A 307 8.98 -54.12 -14.46
CA ASP A 307 9.36 -53.38 -13.25
C ASP A 307 8.53 -53.78 -12.01
N ASP A 308 7.38 -54.44 -12.19
CA ASP A 308 6.48 -54.87 -11.10
C ASP A 308 6.74 -56.31 -10.61
N GLU A 309 7.56 -57.12 -11.31
CA GLU A 309 7.88 -58.51 -10.90
C GLU A 309 9.07 -58.63 -9.91
N ASP A 310 9.82 -57.55 -9.66
CA ASP A 310 11.02 -57.58 -8.78
C ASP A 310 10.74 -57.19 -7.31
N THR A 311 9.48 -57.15 -6.87
CA THR A 311 9.15 -56.80 -5.48
C THR A 311 8.26 -57.85 -4.80
N ILE A 312 8.89 -58.59 -3.87
CA ILE A 312 8.35 -59.44 -2.77
C ILE A 312 8.41 -60.97 -3.05
N GLU A 313 9.45 -61.61 -2.51
CA GLU A 313 9.27 -62.72 -1.57
C GLU A 313 10.52 -62.83 -0.66
N ALA A 314 10.47 -62.07 0.44
CA ALA A 314 11.36 -62.27 1.59
C ALA A 314 10.54 -62.95 2.70
N GLY A 315 10.77 -64.25 2.86
CA GLY A 315 10.64 -64.96 4.13
C GLY A 315 9.34 -65.71 4.37
N GLU A 316 9.42 -67.04 4.34
CA GLU A 316 8.88 -67.96 5.36
C GLU A 316 9.28 -69.41 5.01
N GLU A 317 10.40 -69.89 5.56
CA GLU A 317 10.64 -71.33 5.74
C GLU A 317 10.66 -71.61 7.26
N GLU A 318 9.58 -72.23 7.74
CA GLU A 318 9.53 -72.98 9.00
C GLU A 318 10.30 -74.30 8.82
N GLU A 319 11.25 -74.58 9.71
CA GLU A 319 11.77 -75.94 9.91
C GLU A 319 11.10 -76.58 11.15
N PRO A 320 10.73 -77.88 11.09
CA PRO A 320 10.36 -78.70 12.24
C PRO A 320 11.56 -79.19 13.07
#